data_AF-A0A1D7QNG1-F1
#
_entry.id   AF-A0A1D7QNG1-F1
#
_cell.length_a   1.000
_cell.length_b   1.000
_cell.length_c   1.000
_cell.angle_alpha   90.00
_cell.angle_beta   90.00
_cell.angle_gamma   90.00
#
_symmetry.space_group_name_H-M   'P 1'
#
loop_
_entity.id
_entity.type
_entity.pdbx_description
1 polymer ?
#
loop_
_entity_poly.entity_id
_entity_poly.type
_entity_poly.pdbx_seq_one_letter_code
_entity_poly.pdbx_strand_id
1 'polypeptide(L)' 'MHSINSYVFKQHSSPQIEAANKLKGKPEDYMVLLRVGSDNHTGFSFWDAGEIYFVIHKSDLAKGDFSNIFCGLEST' A
#
# COMPACT_ATOMS: atom_id res chain seq x y z
N MET A 1 12.07 -4.03 -4.47
CA MET A 1 12.14 -2.56 -4.68
C MET A 1 11.34 -1.87 -3.58
N HIS A 2 11.86 -0.80 -2.98
CA HIS A 2 11.17 -0.03 -1.94
C HIS A 2 10.86 1.38 -2.44
N SER A 3 9.68 1.93 -2.15
CA SER A 3 9.28 3.24 -2.66
C SER A 3 8.22 3.93 -1.79
N ILE A 4 8.24 5.27 -1.79
CA ILE A 4 7.27 6.15 -1.12
C ILE A 4 6.43 6.86 -2.19
N ASN A 5 5.13 7.03 -1.96
CA ASN A 5 4.20 7.66 -2.91
C ASN A 5 4.29 7.00 -4.31
N SER A 6 4.18 5.68 -4.34
CA SER A 6 4.47 4.89 -5.53
C SER A 6 3.23 4.20 -6.07
N TYR A 7 3.23 3.92 -7.36
CA TYR A 7 2.20 3.10 -7.97
C TYR A 7 2.56 1.61 -7.77
N VAL A 8 1.63 0.84 -7.19
CA VAL A 8 1.73 -0.63 -7.14
C VAL A 8 0.85 -1.16 -8.27
N PHE A 9 1.48 -1.79 -9.25
CA PHE A 9 0.75 -2.48 -10.32
C PHE A 9 0.18 -3.79 -9.78
N LYS A 10 -1.13 -3.99 -9.90
CA LYS A 10 -1.81 -5.26 -9.63
C LYS A 10 -2.63 -5.63 -10.86
N GLN A 11 -2.63 -6.91 -11.22
CA GLN A 11 -3.20 -7.40 -12.49
C GLN A 11 -4.75 -7.44 -12.48
N HIS A 12 -5.37 -7.55 -11.30
CA HIS A 12 -6.83 -7.67 -11.14
C HIS A 12 -7.44 -6.68 -10.13
N SER A 13 -6.64 -5.79 -9.53
CA SER A 13 -7.07 -4.86 -8.47
C SER A 13 -6.13 -3.64 -8.41
N SER A 14 -6.30 -2.77 -7.42
CA SER A 14 -5.26 -1.84 -6.97
C SER A 14 -5.33 -1.69 -5.45
N PRO A 15 -4.21 -1.37 -4.77
CA PRO A 15 -4.25 -1.10 -3.32
C PRO A 15 -5.28 -0.06 -2.92
N GLN A 16 -5.54 0.93 -3.78
CA GLN A 16 -6.53 1.98 -3.58
C GLN A 16 -7.96 1.44 -3.60
N ILE A 17 -8.27 0.49 -4.49
CA ILE A 17 -9.58 -0.18 -4.53
C ILE A 17 -9.80 -1.01 -3.26
N GLU A 18 -8.78 -1.75 -2.82
CA GLU A 18 -8.85 -2.53 -1.59
C GLU A 18 -9.02 -1.66 -0.35
N ALA A 19 -8.25 -0.57 -0.26
CA ALA A 19 -8.38 0.41 0.81
C ALA A 19 -9.78 1.05 0.82
N ALA A 20 -10.30 1.46 -0.33
CA ALA A 20 -11.63 2.03 -0.45
C ALA A 20 -12.73 1.03 -0.05
N ASN A 21 -12.60 -0.24 -0.41
CA ASN A 21 -13.54 -1.29 0.00
C ASN A 21 -13.51 -1.53 1.51
N LYS A 22 -12.33 -1.46 2.15
CA LYS A 22 -12.15 -1.74 3.58
C LYS A 22 -12.49 -0.55 4.47
N LEU A 23 -11.97 0.63 4.11
CA LEU A 23 -12.06 1.87 4.89
C LEU A 23 -13.23 2.77 4.46
N LYS A 24 -13.96 2.37 3.40
CA LYS A 24 -15.03 3.13 2.73
C LYS A 24 -14.49 4.39 2.04
N GLY A 25 -15.23 4.91 1.07
CA GLY A 25 -14.82 6.06 0.26
C GLY A 25 -14.52 5.68 -1.18
N LYS A 26 -13.89 6.58 -1.94
CA LYS A 26 -13.58 6.33 -3.35
C LYS A 26 -12.10 5.98 -3.52
N PRO A 27 -11.74 5.04 -4.41
CA PRO A 27 -10.34 4.69 -4.67
C PRO A 27 -9.45 5.91 -5.02
N GLU A 28 -10.00 6.90 -5.71
CA GLU A 28 -9.29 8.13 -6.09
C GLU A 28 -8.86 9.00 -4.90
N ASP A 29 -9.48 8.82 -3.74
CA ASP A 29 -9.13 9.56 -2.51
C ASP A 29 -7.98 8.90 -1.74
N TYR A 30 -7.59 7.67 -2.13
CA TYR A 30 -6.53 6.91 -1.51
C TYR A 30 -5.24 6.95 -2.34
N MET A 31 -4.11 6.80 -1.67
CA MET A 31 -2.80 6.68 -2.31
C MET A 31 -1.89 5.71 -1.54
N VAL A 32 -1.01 5.02 -2.24
CA VAL A 32 0.01 4.19 -1.61
C VAL A 32 1.04 5.12 -0.97
N LEU A 33 1.13 5.07 0.34
CA LEU A 33 2.10 5.83 1.12
C LEU A 33 3.49 5.19 1.03
N LEU A 34 3.56 3.88 1.24
CA LEU A 34 4.81 3.12 1.30
C LEU A 34 4.60 1.74 0.67
N ARG A 35 5.58 1.31 -0.11
CA ARG A 35 5.70 -0.04 -0.67
C ARG A 35 7.06 -0.60 -0.27
N VAL A 36 7.07 -1.82 0.26
CA VAL A 36 8.29 -2.55 0.60
C VAL A 36 8.20 -3.92 -0.06
N GLY A 37 8.96 -4.12 -1.12
CA GLY A 37 9.13 -5.46 -1.69
C GLY A 37 10.14 -6.29 -0.91
N SER A 38 10.16 -7.59 -1.16
CA SER A 38 11.23 -8.47 -0.67
C SER A 38 12.59 -8.02 -1.24
N ASP A 39 13.63 -8.03 -0.41
CA ASP A 39 14.99 -7.60 -0.77
C ASP A 39 16.03 -8.31 0.12
N ASN A 40 16.92 -9.07 -0.51
CA ASN A 40 17.95 -9.86 0.17
C ASN A 40 19.06 -8.99 0.79
N HIS A 41 19.22 -7.73 0.38
CA HIS A 41 20.21 -6.83 0.98
C HIS A 41 19.75 -6.27 2.33
N THR A 42 18.44 -6.07 2.49
CA THR A 42 17.82 -5.59 3.73
C THR A 42 17.29 -6.76 4.58
N GLY A 43 17.17 -7.96 4.00
CA GLY A 43 16.66 -9.16 4.65
C GLY A 43 15.12 -9.23 4.68
N PHE A 44 14.42 -8.31 4.01
CA PHE A 44 12.97 -8.35 3.93
C PHE A 44 12.51 -9.49 3.02
N SER A 45 11.68 -10.38 3.55
CA SER A 45 11.07 -11.48 2.80
C SER A 45 9.59 -11.57 3.16
N PHE A 46 8.74 -11.33 2.17
CA PHE A 46 7.28 -11.40 2.32
C PHE A 46 6.78 -12.61 1.54
N TRP A 47 6.74 -13.78 2.21
CA TRP A 47 6.34 -15.05 1.59
C TRP A 47 7.19 -15.39 0.34
N ASP A 48 6.55 -15.67 -0.81
CA ASP A 48 7.24 -16.06 -2.05
C ASP A 48 7.68 -14.82 -2.84
N ALA A 49 8.62 -14.08 -2.25
CA ALA A 49 9.17 -12.83 -2.81
C ALA A 49 8.11 -11.72 -3.06
N GLY A 50 7.06 -11.69 -2.25
CA GLY A 50 5.97 -10.72 -2.31
C GLY A 50 6.33 -9.31 -1.86
N GLU A 51 5.30 -8.48 -1.73
CA GLU A 51 5.39 -7.06 -1.37
C GLU A 51 4.32 -6.67 -0.36
N ILE A 52 4.71 -5.86 0.63
CA ILE A 52 3.78 -5.19 1.55
C ILE A 52 3.59 -3.73 1.12
N TYR A 53 2.38 -3.22 1.26
CA TYR A 53 2.05 -1.84 0.93
C TYR A 53 1.09 -1.23 1.95
N PHE A 54 1.26 0.07 2.16
CA PHE A 54 0.47 0.90 3.07
C PHE A 54 -0.25 1.97 2.26
N VAL A 55 -1.55 2.12 2.49
CA VAL A 55 -2.42 3.05 1.76
C VAL A 55 -3.06 4.00 2.76
N ILE A 56 -3.06 5.29 2.41
CA ILE A 56 -3.61 6.37 3.23
C ILE A 56 -4.64 7.17 2.43
N HIS A 57 -5.67 7.68 3.10
CA HIS A 57 -6.56 8.67 2.51
C HIS A 57 -5.84 10.03 2.41
N LYS A 58 -5.97 10.72 1.27
CA LYS A 58 -5.27 11.99 1.02
C LYS A 58 -5.58 13.06 2.06
N SER A 59 -6.80 13.11 2.61
CA SER A 59 -7.14 14.05 3.69
C SER A 59 -6.40 13.76 4.99
N ASP A 60 -6.17 12.49 5.29
CA ASP A 60 -5.55 12.07 6.55
C ASP A 60 -4.05 12.34 6.49
N LEU A 61 -3.45 12.10 5.31
CA LEU A 61 -2.09 12.56 5.01
C LEU A 61 -1.95 14.08 5.17
N ALA A 62 -2.90 14.88 4.66
CA ALA A 62 -2.86 16.33 4.79
C ALA A 62 -2.99 16.80 6.26
N LYS A 63 -3.68 16.03 7.11
CA LYS A 63 -3.77 16.29 8.56
C LYS A 63 -2.58 15.75 9.34
N GLY A 64 -1.71 14.94 8.73
CA GLY A 64 -0.67 14.18 9.42
C GLY A 64 -1.24 13.08 10.33
N ASP A 65 -2.46 12.62 10.05
CA ASP A 65 -3.13 11.55 10.81
C ASP A 65 -2.89 10.21 10.12
N PHE A 66 -2.14 9.33 10.80
CA PHE A 66 -1.81 7.99 10.31
C PHE A 66 -2.57 6.89 11.07
N SER A 67 -3.62 7.24 11.82
CA SER A 67 -4.41 6.27 12.58
C SER A 67 -5.26 5.35 11.70
N ASN A 68 -5.54 5.75 10.45
CA ASN A 68 -6.42 5.05 9.51
C ASN A 68 -5.69 4.58 8.24
N ILE A 69 -4.65 3.77 8.42
CA ILE A 69 -3.88 3.17 7.32
C ILE A 69 -4.45 1.81 6.94
N PHE A 70 -4.62 1.57 5.64
CA PHE A 70 -4.83 0.23 5.12
C PHE A 70 -3.48 -0.43 4.84
N CYS A 71 -3.30 -1.65 5.33
CA CYS A 71 -2.11 -2.47 5.08
C CYS A 71 -2.52 -3.70 4.29
N GLY A 72 -1.84 -3.95 3.16
CA GLY A 72 -2.03 -5.13 2.35
C GLY A 72 -0.71 -5.80 2.01
N LEU A 73 -0.77 -7.09 1.69
CA LEU A 73 0.36 -7.91 1.27
C LEU A 73 -0.05 -8.67 0.02
N GLU A 74 0.77 -8.60 -1.02
CA GLU A 74 0.65 -9.42 -2.22
C GLU A 74 1.84 -10.39 -2.24
N SER A 75 1.59 -11.69 -2.42
CA SER A 75 2.64 -12.67 -2.73
C SER A 75 2.55 -13.04 -4.20
N THR A 76 3.69 -13.30 -4.82
CA THR A 76 3.75 -13.98 -6.13
C THR A 76 3.22 -15.41 -6.02
#